data_AF-A0A1C7GT40-F1
#
_entry.id   AF-A0A1C7GT40-F1
#
_cell.length_a   1.000
_cell.length_b   1.000
_cell.length_c   1.000
_cell.angle_alpha   90.00
_cell.angle_beta   90.00
_cell.angle_gamma   90.00
#
_symmetry.space_group_name_H-M   'P 1'
#
loop_
_entity.id
_entity.type
_entity.pdbx_description
1 polymer ?
#
loop_
_entity_poly.entity_id
_entity_poly.type
_entity_poly.pdbx_seq_one_letter_code
_entity_poly.pdbx_strand_id
1 'polypeptide(L)'
;MNQCEILDIFRDETICQYLDVISQIHMLTKHYLLIAEELSEEGVAFLQPLKEHRDAYDHLMRVFYLPTRFSSSDSDISGGFNCKDYITKNVEKAVGHEYRAFFDTADWLTFICRRAIRKELSMRSVRQAYIDNYGDKKFQLVRDKINNVPFEIAKYRTEKDIGKGSSPLTDVQSYKNTIDMLLEIYQQVMEITFI
;
A
#
# COMPACT_ATOMS: atom_id res chain seq x y z
N MET A 1 -10.21 31.81 -11.38
CA MET A 1 -9.56 31.11 -10.25
C MET A 1 -8.04 31.22 -10.42
N ASN A 2 -7.27 31.31 -9.34
CA ASN A 2 -5.80 31.31 -9.30
C ASN A 2 -5.25 30.26 -8.31
N GLN A 3 -3.92 30.12 -8.23
CA GLN A 3 -3.28 29.10 -7.37
C GLN A 3 -3.48 29.37 -5.87
N CYS A 4 -3.52 30.63 -5.44
CA CYS A 4 -3.76 30.97 -4.03
C CYS A 4 -5.17 30.53 -3.59
N GLU A 5 -6.18 30.72 -4.45
CA GLU A 5 -7.55 30.28 -4.17
C GLU A 5 -7.66 28.76 -4.06
N ILE A 6 -6.87 28.00 -4.82
CA ILE A 6 -6.78 26.53 -4.65
C ILE A 6 -6.19 26.18 -3.30
N LEU A 7 -5.08 26.81 -2.92
CA LEU A 7 -4.43 26.58 -1.64
C LEU A 7 -5.33 26.93 -0.45
N ASP A 8 -6.21 27.93 -0.59
CA ASP A 8 -7.21 28.25 0.42
C ASP A 8 -8.29 27.16 0.54
N ILE A 9 -8.73 26.56 -0.58
CA ILE A 9 -9.65 25.41 -0.54
C ILE A 9 -8.99 24.19 0.11
N PHE A 10 -7.69 23.99 -0.08
CA PHE A 10 -6.94 22.90 0.55
C PHE A 10 -6.90 22.99 2.08
N ARG A 11 -7.22 24.15 2.67
CA ARG A 11 -7.33 24.31 4.13
C ARG A 11 -8.62 23.75 4.71
N ASP A 12 -9.55 23.31 3.86
CA ASP A 12 -10.75 22.60 4.30
C ASP A 12 -10.37 21.32 5.07
N GLU A 13 -11.00 21.11 6.22
CA GLU A 13 -10.66 20.02 7.13
C GLU A 13 -10.74 18.64 6.47
N THR A 14 -11.76 18.39 5.65
CA THR A 14 -11.94 17.11 4.95
C THR A 14 -10.83 16.89 3.92
N ILE A 15 -10.42 17.94 3.19
CA ILE A 15 -9.31 17.83 2.23
C ILE A 15 -7.99 17.57 2.97
N CYS A 16 -7.73 18.28 4.08
CA CYS A 16 -6.56 18.03 4.92
C CYS A 16 -6.50 16.57 5.37
N GLN A 17 -7.61 16.02 5.87
CA GLN A 17 -7.69 14.61 6.30
C GLN A 17 -7.34 13.64 5.16
N TYR A 18 -7.82 13.89 3.93
CA TYR A 18 -7.45 13.05 2.80
C TYR A 18 -5.96 13.17 2.42
N LEU A 19 -5.37 14.37 2.50
CA LEU A 19 -3.94 14.57 2.25
C LEU A 19 -3.07 13.86 3.30
N ASP A 20 -3.49 13.87 4.57
CA ASP A 20 -2.84 13.10 5.63
C ASP A 20 -2.89 11.60 5.35
N VAL A 21 -4.03 11.08 4.88
CA VAL A 21 -4.17 9.68 4.49
C VAL A 21 -3.28 9.34 3.28
N ILE A 22 -3.28 10.18 2.24
CA ILE A 22 -2.43 10.02 1.04
C ILE A 22 -0.97 9.93 1.47
N SER A 23 -0.48 10.88 2.28
CA SER A 23 0.93 10.93 2.65
C SER A 23 1.37 9.71 3.48
N GLN A 24 0.55 9.27 4.42
CA GLN A 24 0.84 8.11 5.27
C GLN A 24 0.88 6.81 4.45
N ILE A 25 -0.14 6.59 3.61
CA ILE A 25 -0.21 5.40 2.76
C ILE A 25 0.93 5.40 1.74
N HIS A 26 1.24 6.55 1.14
CA HIS A 26 2.34 6.69 0.18
C HIS A 26 3.68 6.29 0.80
N MET A 27 4.03 6.88 1.94
CA MET A 27 5.30 6.61 2.60
C MET A 27 5.44 5.15 3.03
N LEU A 28 4.35 4.55 3.51
CA LEU A 28 4.33 3.14 3.89
C LEU A 28 4.44 2.21 2.67
N THR A 29 3.72 2.52 1.60
CA THR A 29 3.78 1.76 0.33
C THR A 29 5.18 1.79 -0.24
N LYS A 30 5.80 2.98 -0.31
CA LYS A 30 7.17 3.15 -0.76
C LYS A 30 8.15 2.31 0.06
N HIS A 31 8.02 2.30 1.40
CA HIS A 31 8.87 1.50 2.26
C HIS A 31 8.82 0.01 1.92
N TYR A 32 7.62 -0.57 1.81
CA TYR A 32 7.47 -1.99 1.48
C TYR A 32 7.80 -2.32 0.03
N LEU A 33 7.58 -1.39 -0.90
CA LEU A 33 7.94 -1.58 -2.31
C LEU A 33 9.45 -1.73 -2.46
N LEU A 34 10.22 -0.86 -1.80
CA LEU A 34 11.69 -0.95 -1.79
C LEU A 34 12.18 -2.28 -1.21
N ILE A 35 11.57 -2.75 -0.11
CA ILE A 35 11.91 -4.07 0.44
C ILE A 35 11.57 -5.17 -0.57
N ALA A 36 10.40 -5.11 -1.20
CA ALA A 36 9.98 -6.12 -2.18
C ALA A 36 10.92 -6.18 -3.39
N GLU A 37 11.41 -5.03 -3.86
CA GLU A 37 12.39 -4.94 -4.94
C GLU A 37 13.72 -5.60 -4.56
N GLU A 38 14.25 -5.34 -3.36
CA GLU A 38 15.50 -5.96 -2.88
C GLU A 38 15.36 -7.48 -2.65
N LEU A 39 14.19 -7.95 -2.21
CA LEU A 39 13.93 -9.37 -1.99
C LEU A 39 13.54 -10.14 -3.28
N SER A 40 13.27 -9.43 -4.37
CA SER A 40 12.89 -10.03 -5.65
C SER A 40 14.14 -10.46 -6.44
N GLU A 41 14.53 -11.72 -6.27
CA GLU A 41 15.76 -12.30 -6.86
C GLU A 41 15.87 -12.18 -8.40
N GLU A 42 14.75 -12.01 -9.12
CA GLU A 42 14.73 -11.95 -10.59
C GLU A 42 14.72 -10.52 -11.16
N GLY A 43 14.81 -9.49 -10.31
CA GLY A 43 14.78 -8.09 -10.76
C GLY A 43 13.45 -7.71 -11.44
N VAL A 44 12.38 -8.47 -11.20
CA VAL A 44 11.05 -8.20 -11.76
C VAL A 44 10.51 -6.94 -11.10
N ALA A 45 10.49 -5.84 -11.86
CA ALA A 45 9.84 -4.61 -11.44
C ALA A 45 8.32 -4.81 -11.44
N PHE A 46 7.70 -4.75 -10.25
CA PHE A 46 6.25 -4.74 -10.15
C PHE A 46 5.74 -3.31 -10.36
N LEU A 47 5.37 -3.00 -11.60
CA LEU A 47 5.04 -1.64 -12.02
C LEU A 47 3.67 -1.15 -11.54
N GLN A 48 2.82 -2.05 -11.06
CA GLN A 48 1.43 -1.73 -10.74
C GLN A 48 1.32 -0.70 -9.59
N PRO A 49 2.02 -0.82 -8.45
CA PRO A 49 2.08 0.23 -7.43
C PRO A 49 2.57 1.59 -7.95
N LEU A 50 3.60 1.60 -8.81
CA LEU A 50 4.13 2.83 -9.40
C LEU A 50 3.11 3.53 -10.31
N LYS A 51 2.36 2.75 -11.10
CA LYS A 51 1.25 3.25 -11.91
C LYS A 51 0.18 3.88 -11.02
N GLU A 52 -0.18 3.25 -9.91
CA GLU A 52 -1.18 3.78 -8.98
C GLU A 52 -0.69 5.07 -8.29
N HIS A 53 0.58 5.17 -7.87
CA HIS A 53 1.16 6.43 -7.39
C HIS A 53 1.11 7.55 -8.44
N ARG A 54 1.42 7.24 -9.70
CA ARG A 54 1.31 8.20 -10.80
C ARG A 54 -0.13 8.65 -10.98
N ASP A 55 -1.09 7.74 -10.99
CA ASP A 55 -2.51 8.08 -11.17
C ASP A 55 -3.02 8.95 -9.99
N ALA A 56 -2.55 8.70 -8.76
CA ALA A 56 -2.81 9.57 -7.61
C ALA A 56 -2.25 10.99 -7.83
N TYR A 57 -1.00 11.09 -8.29
CA TYR A 57 -0.35 12.35 -8.63
C TYR A 57 -1.10 13.11 -9.74
N ASP A 58 -1.53 12.41 -10.79
CA ASP A 58 -2.32 13.01 -11.89
C ASP A 58 -3.62 13.63 -11.37
N HIS A 59 -4.29 12.99 -10.40
CA HIS A 59 -5.47 13.56 -9.76
C HIS A 59 -5.19 14.86 -9.00
N LEU A 60 -4.06 14.93 -8.30
CA LEU A 60 -3.62 16.17 -7.65
C LEU A 60 -3.26 17.24 -8.68
N MET A 61 -2.55 16.88 -9.75
CA MET A 61 -2.16 17.82 -10.80
C MET A 61 -3.36 18.39 -11.58
N ARG A 62 -4.44 17.60 -11.75
CA ARG A 62 -5.70 18.12 -12.32
C ARG A 62 -6.29 19.26 -11.51
N VAL A 63 -6.12 19.24 -10.19
CA VAL A 63 -6.53 20.34 -9.32
C VAL A 63 -5.67 21.58 -9.59
N PHE A 64 -4.36 21.44 -9.57
CA PHE A 64 -3.46 22.59 -9.81
C PHE A 64 -3.49 23.11 -11.25
N TYR A 65 -3.97 22.30 -12.21
CA TYR A 65 -4.21 22.71 -13.59
C TYR A 65 -5.52 23.49 -13.79
N LEU A 66 -6.43 23.46 -12.80
CA LEU A 66 -7.74 24.10 -12.87
C LEU A 66 -7.70 25.60 -13.21
N PRO A 67 -6.77 26.44 -12.68
CA PRO A 67 -6.71 27.87 -13.03
C PRO A 67 -6.43 28.11 -14.51
N THR A 68 -5.62 27.23 -15.13
CA THR A 68 -5.35 27.27 -16.57
C THR A 68 -6.62 26.97 -17.36
N ARG A 69 -7.42 25.98 -16.95
CA ARG A 69 -8.71 25.66 -17.59
C ARG A 69 -9.75 26.78 -17.49
N PHE A 70 -9.69 27.58 -16.43
CA PHE A 70 -10.54 28.77 -16.29
C PHE A 70 -10.04 29.97 -17.10
N SER A 71 -8.76 29.98 -17.47
CA SER A 71 -8.13 31.08 -18.22
C SER A 71 -8.16 30.84 -19.73
N SER A 72 -8.16 29.57 -20.16
CA SER A 72 -8.51 29.22 -21.54
C SER A 72 -10.01 29.45 -21.73
N SER A 73 -10.41 29.98 -22.89
CA SER A 73 -11.81 30.07 -23.32
C SER A 73 -12.43 28.70 -23.64
N ASP A 74 -12.04 27.67 -22.89
CA ASP A 74 -12.63 26.34 -22.95
C ASP A 74 -14.03 26.40 -22.34
N SER A 75 -15.02 26.25 -23.21
CA SER A 75 -16.46 26.37 -22.96
C SER A 75 -17.06 25.36 -21.97
N ASP A 76 -16.26 24.44 -21.42
CA ASP A 76 -16.75 23.34 -20.58
C ASP A 76 -16.94 23.72 -19.10
N ILE A 77 -16.49 24.90 -18.67
CA ILE A 77 -16.75 25.39 -17.32
C ILE A 77 -17.90 26.40 -17.37
N SER A 78 -19.11 25.86 -17.50
CA SER A 78 -20.35 26.61 -17.49
C SER A 78 -20.70 27.15 -16.09
N GLY A 79 -21.61 28.11 -16.03
CA GLY A 79 -22.11 28.66 -14.76
C GLY A 79 -22.69 27.56 -13.87
N GLY A 80 -22.10 27.36 -12.68
CA GLY A 80 -22.50 26.32 -11.72
C GLY A 80 -21.38 25.36 -11.31
N PHE A 81 -20.17 25.48 -11.85
CA PHE A 81 -19.04 24.64 -11.45
C PHE A 81 -18.64 24.85 -9.98
N ASN A 82 -18.81 23.81 -9.17
CA ASN A 82 -18.39 23.81 -7.77
C ASN A 82 -16.92 23.38 -7.65
N CYS A 83 -16.03 24.37 -7.53
CA CYS A 83 -14.60 24.13 -7.42
C CYS A 83 -14.24 23.28 -6.20
N LYS A 84 -14.88 23.53 -5.04
CA LYS A 84 -14.59 22.79 -3.81
C LYS A 84 -14.91 21.31 -3.99
N ASP A 85 -16.12 21.00 -4.47
CA ASP A 85 -16.54 19.61 -4.74
C ASP A 85 -15.63 18.91 -5.76
N TYR A 86 -15.24 19.61 -6.83
CA TYR A 86 -14.30 19.07 -7.81
C TYR A 86 -12.94 18.73 -7.20
N ILE A 87 -12.40 19.63 -6.37
CA ILE A 87 -11.13 19.43 -5.67
C ILE A 87 -11.25 18.25 -4.71
N THR A 88 -12.27 18.24 -3.84
CA THR A 88 -12.51 17.16 -2.87
C THR A 88 -12.58 15.81 -3.58
N LYS A 89 -13.33 15.68 -4.67
CA LYS A 89 -13.45 14.43 -5.45
C LYS A 89 -12.13 13.98 -6.07
N ASN A 90 -11.26 14.89 -6.49
CA ASN A 90 -9.96 14.51 -7.03
C ASN A 90 -9.00 14.06 -5.93
N VAL A 91 -8.99 14.72 -4.77
CA VAL A 91 -8.19 14.31 -3.62
C VAL A 91 -8.67 12.95 -3.08
N GLU A 92 -9.98 12.74 -2.98
CA GLU A 92 -10.58 11.43 -2.62
C GLU A 92 -10.17 10.32 -3.61
N LYS A 93 -10.18 10.61 -4.92
CA LYS A 93 -9.68 9.65 -5.91
C LYS A 93 -8.20 9.34 -5.73
N ALA A 94 -7.38 10.33 -5.39
CA ALA A 94 -5.97 10.12 -5.10
C ALA A 94 -5.78 9.20 -3.87
N VAL A 95 -6.59 9.34 -2.81
CA VAL A 95 -6.62 8.36 -1.70
C VAL A 95 -6.88 6.96 -2.22
N GLY A 96 -7.89 6.79 -3.08
CA GLY A 96 -8.23 5.48 -3.66
C GLY A 96 -7.12 4.85 -4.50
N HIS A 97 -6.26 5.65 -5.14
CA HIS A 97 -5.09 5.19 -5.88
C HIS A 97 -3.94 4.81 -4.94
N GLU A 98 -3.60 5.64 -3.96
CA GLU A 98 -2.60 5.30 -2.93
C GLU A 98 -2.97 4.03 -2.17
N TYR A 99 -4.25 3.89 -1.82
CA TYR A 99 -4.76 2.69 -1.19
C TYR A 99 -4.60 1.46 -2.10
N ARG A 100 -4.86 1.55 -3.41
CA ARG A 100 -4.57 0.44 -4.34
C ARG A 100 -3.08 0.12 -4.41
N ALA A 101 -2.21 1.12 -4.51
CA ALA A 101 -0.76 0.96 -4.53
C ALA A 101 -0.24 0.17 -3.32
N PHE A 102 -0.77 0.48 -2.13
CA PHE A 102 -0.43 -0.25 -0.90
C PHE A 102 -0.79 -1.73 -0.99
N PHE A 103 -2.04 -2.05 -1.33
CA PHE A 103 -2.49 -3.44 -1.37
C PHE A 103 -1.77 -4.24 -2.45
N ASP A 104 -1.56 -3.66 -3.64
CA ASP A 104 -0.78 -4.30 -4.69
C ASP A 104 0.64 -4.62 -4.19
N THR A 105 1.30 -3.67 -3.54
CA THR A 105 2.63 -3.87 -2.93
C THR A 105 2.62 -4.95 -1.85
N ALA A 106 1.65 -4.89 -0.94
CA ALA A 106 1.51 -5.83 0.16
C ALA A 106 1.26 -7.27 -0.32
N ASP A 107 0.37 -7.45 -1.29
CA ASP A 107 0.09 -8.75 -1.89
C ASP A 107 1.36 -9.33 -2.55
N TRP A 108 2.14 -8.51 -3.24
CA TRP A 108 3.38 -8.93 -3.86
C TRP A 108 4.46 -9.30 -2.85
N LEU A 109 4.70 -8.45 -1.85
CA LEU A 109 5.71 -8.69 -0.81
C LEU A 109 5.39 -9.93 0.02
N THR A 110 4.13 -10.08 0.45
CA THR A 110 3.72 -11.27 1.22
C THR A 110 3.85 -12.56 0.41
N PHE A 111 3.64 -12.51 -0.90
CA PHE A 111 3.91 -13.63 -1.80
C PHE A 111 5.41 -13.96 -1.85
N ILE A 112 6.29 -12.98 -2.05
CA ILE A 112 7.75 -13.15 -2.08
C ILE A 112 8.22 -13.81 -0.77
N CYS A 113 7.90 -13.21 0.38
CA CYS A 113 8.35 -13.70 1.68
C CYS A 113 7.88 -15.14 1.92
N ARG A 114 6.59 -15.43 1.71
CA ARG A 114 6.05 -16.78 1.94
C ARG A 114 6.66 -17.82 1.01
N ARG A 115 6.90 -17.47 -0.25
CA ARG A 115 7.52 -18.38 -1.22
C ARG A 115 8.93 -18.75 -0.76
N ALA A 116 9.72 -17.75 -0.38
CA ALA A 116 11.08 -17.95 0.12
C ALA A 116 11.10 -18.76 1.42
N ILE A 117 10.31 -18.37 2.43
CA ILE A 117 10.29 -19.10 3.72
C ILE A 117 9.90 -20.58 3.51
N ARG A 118 8.90 -20.86 2.66
CA ARG A 118 8.50 -22.25 2.36
C ARG A 118 9.60 -23.03 1.67
N LYS A 119 10.28 -22.42 0.70
CA LYS A 119 11.40 -23.03 -0.02
C LYS A 119 12.50 -23.42 0.98
N GLU A 120 12.94 -22.48 1.80
CA GLU A 120 14.02 -22.70 2.78
C GLU A 120 13.65 -23.74 3.83
N LEU A 121 12.50 -23.60 4.51
CA LEU A 121 12.05 -24.55 5.54
C LEU A 121 11.63 -25.92 4.98
N SER A 122 11.52 -26.08 3.66
CA SER A 122 11.36 -27.39 3.04
C SER A 122 12.63 -28.25 3.13
N MET A 123 13.80 -27.60 3.19
CA MET A 123 15.09 -28.27 3.33
C MET A 123 15.25 -28.80 4.75
N ARG A 124 15.62 -30.08 4.86
CA ARG A 124 15.71 -30.76 6.16
C ARG A 124 16.76 -30.11 7.08
N SER A 125 17.90 -29.72 6.53
CA SER A 125 18.99 -29.06 7.28
C SER A 125 18.52 -27.72 7.87
N VAL A 126 17.99 -26.82 7.04
CA VAL A 126 17.49 -25.51 7.46
C VAL A 126 16.34 -25.64 8.46
N ARG A 127 15.41 -26.57 8.23
CA ARG A 127 14.33 -26.85 9.18
C ARG A 127 14.87 -27.28 10.55
N GLN A 128 15.81 -28.21 10.57
CA GLN A 128 16.38 -28.69 11.82
C GLN A 128 17.10 -27.57 12.55
N ALA A 129 17.94 -26.80 11.86
CA ALA A 129 18.62 -25.64 12.43
C ALA A 129 17.64 -24.57 12.93
N TYR A 130 16.51 -24.35 12.25
CA TYR A 130 15.45 -23.46 12.75
C TYR A 130 14.83 -23.97 14.05
N ILE A 131 14.53 -25.26 14.13
CA ILE A 131 14.00 -25.90 15.34
C ILE A 131 15.02 -25.83 16.48
N ASP A 132 16.30 -26.02 16.19
CA ASP A 132 17.37 -25.99 17.21
C ASP A 132 17.57 -24.57 17.76
N ASN A 133 17.49 -23.54 16.91
CA ASN A 133 17.65 -22.13 17.32
C ASN A 133 16.40 -21.54 17.98
N TYR A 134 15.20 -21.90 17.52
CA TYR A 134 13.96 -21.22 17.90
C TYR A 134 12.92 -22.12 18.58
N GLY A 135 13.14 -23.43 18.61
CA GLY A 135 12.26 -24.44 19.20
C GLY A 135 11.15 -24.93 18.27
N ASP A 136 10.77 -26.20 18.42
CA ASP A 136 9.72 -26.84 17.61
C ASP A 136 8.37 -26.11 17.72
N LYS A 137 7.99 -25.64 18.91
CA LYS A 137 6.74 -24.88 19.10
C LYS A 137 6.67 -23.64 18.20
N LYS A 138 7.77 -22.89 18.06
CA LYS A 138 7.83 -21.71 17.19
C LYS A 138 7.80 -22.12 15.71
N PHE A 139 8.47 -23.21 15.34
CA PHE A 139 8.37 -23.76 13.99
C PHE A 139 6.93 -24.12 13.60
N GLN A 140 6.19 -24.82 14.46
CA GLN A 140 4.78 -25.15 14.21
C GLN A 140 3.92 -23.89 14.02
N LEU A 141 4.09 -22.88 14.89
CA LEU A 141 3.38 -21.60 14.78
C LEU A 141 3.68 -20.89 13.46
N VAL A 142 4.95 -20.84 13.05
CA VAL A 142 5.36 -20.23 11.78
C VAL A 142 4.76 -20.97 10.59
N ARG A 143 4.82 -22.31 10.59
CA ARG A 143 4.24 -23.13 9.53
C ARG A 143 2.74 -22.85 9.38
N ASP A 144 2.02 -22.86 10.48
CA ASP A 144 0.57 -22.66 10.49
C ASP A 144 0.24 -21.22 10.05
N LYS A 145 1.00 -20.23 10.52
CA LYS A 145 0.82 -18.82 10.11
C LYS A 145 1.03 -18.61 8.62
N ILE A 146 2.11 -19.13 8.04
CA ILE A 146 2.41 -19.03 6.60
C ILE A 146 1.29 -19.65 5.74
N ASN A 147 0.68 -20.73 6.24
CA ASN A 147 -0.45 -21.38 5.57
C ASN A 147 -1.76 -20.60 5.72
N ASN A 148 -1.92 -19.83 6.79
CA ASN A 148 -3.12 -19.04 7.06
C ASN A 148 -3.10 -17.63 6.44
N VAL A 149 -1.93 -17.02 6.27
CA VAL A 149 -1.78 -15.70 5.63
C VAL A 149 -2.59 -15.54 4.33
N PRO A 150 -2.60 -16.47 3.34
CA PRO A 150 -3.38 -16.24 2.12
C PRO A 150 -4.88 -16.05 2.40
N PHE A 151 -5.42 -16.70 3.44
CA PHE A 151 -6.82 -16.52 3.84
C PHE A 151 -7.03 -15.21 4.59
N GLU A 152 -6.08 -14.79 5.42
CA GLU A 152 -6.08 -13.46 6.06
C GLU A 152 -6.08 -12.35 5.00
N ILE A 153 -5.23 -12.47 3.99
CA ILE A 153 -5.15 -11.55 2.84
C ILE A 153 -6.47 -11.53 2.06
N ALA A 154 -7.04 -12.69 1.75
CA ALA A 154 -8.32 -12.79 1.04
C ALA A 154 -9.44 -12.11 1.85
N LYS A 155 -9.42 -12.27 3.17
CA LYS A 155 -10.35 -11.59 4.08
C LYS A 155 -10.19 -10.07 4.01
N TYR A 156 -8.96 -9.54 4.13
CA TYR A 156 -8.71 -8.11 3.99
C TYR A 156 -9.21 -7.56 2.65
N ARG A 157 -9.00 -8.30 1.55
CA ARG A 157 -9.46 -7.93 0.20
C ARG A 157 -10.99 -7.96 0.03
N THR A 158 -11.67 -8.87 0.73
CA THR A 158 -13.14 -9.00 0.64
C THR A 158 -13.85 -8.03 1.57
N GLU A 159 -13.24 -7.72 2.70
CA GLU A 159 -13.76 -6.78 3.69
C GLU A 159 -13.45 -5.31 3.33
N LYS A 160 -12.63 -5.09 2.29
CA LYS A 160 -12.38 -3.82 1.59
C LYS A 160 -13.67 -3.29 0.97
N ASP A 161 -14.55 -2.80 1.82
CA ASP A 161 -15.79 -2.14 1.42
C ASP A 161 -15.77 -0.72 1.98
N ILE A 162 -15.57 0.25 1.09
CA ILE A 162 -15.48 1.69 1.38
C ILE A 162 -16.78 2.19 2.07
N GLY A 163 -17.87 1.38 2.01
CA GLY A 163 -19.15 1.65 2.69
C GLY A 163 -19.23 1.27 4.18
N LYS A 164 -18.21 0.66 4.79
CA LYS A 164 -18.28 0.23 6.21
C LYS A 164 -17.93 1.29 7.26
N GLY A 165 -17.54 2.49 6.84
CA GLY A 165 -17.18 3.58 7.76
C GLY A 165 -15.87 3.36 8.52
N SER A 166 -15.08 2.33 8.19
CA SER A 166 -13.70 2.20 8.67
C SER A 166 -12.77 3.10 7.87
N SER A 167 -11.86 3.80 8.55
CA SER A 167 -10.84 4.63 7.90
C SER A 167 -9.92 3.75 7.04
N PRO A 168 -9.53 4.18 5.82
CA PRO A 168 -8.54 3.48 4.99
C PRO A 168 -7.26 3.10 5.75
N LEU A 169 -6.84 3.92 6.73
CA LEU A 169 -5.66 3.65 7.54
C LEU A 169 -5.80 2.41 8.44
N THR A 170 -7.02 2.07 8.89
CA THR A 170 -7.26 0.89 9.73
C THR A 170 -6.99 -0.40 8.96
N ASP A 171 -7.43 -0.45 7.70
CA ASP A 171 -7.21 -1.62 6.85
C ASP A 171 -5.73 -1.77 6.51
N VAL A 172 -5.09 -0.65 6.16
CA VAL A 172 -3.65 -0.57 5.91
C VAL A 172 -2.87 -1.06 7.12
N GLN A 173 -3.23 -0.62 8.32
CA GLN A 173 -2.57 -1.03 9.56
C GLN A 173 -2.71 -2.53 9.83
N SER A 174 -3.89 -3.09 9.59
CA SER A 174 -4.12 -4.54 9.76
C SER A 174 -3.22 -5.36 8.84
N TYR A 175 -3.08 -4.92 7.59
CA TYR A 175 -2.23 -5.59 6.63
C TYR A 175 -0.74 -5.41 6.95
N LYS A 176 -0.34 -4.20 7.35
CA LYS A 176 1.02 -3.86 7.82
C LYS A 176 1.51 -4.84 8.87
N ASN A 177 0.69 -5.12 9.89
CA ASN A 177 1.06 -6.08 10.95
C ASN A 177 1.37 -7.48 10.39
N THR A 178 0.64 -7.91 9.37
CA THR A 178 0.89 -9.20 8.69
C THR A 178 2.17 -9.17 7.85
N ILE A 179 2.49 -8.04 7.20
CA ILE A 179 3.74 -7.88 6.44
C ILE A 179 4.94 -7.90 7.39
N ASP A 180 4.91 -7.10 8.46
CA ASP A 180 6.02 -6.99 9.41
C ASP A 180 6.34 -8.35 10.04
N MET A 181 5.32 -9.07 10.49
CA MET A 181 5.47 -10.42 11.02
C MET A 181 6.10 -11.39 9.99
N LEU A 182 5.72 -11.30 8.71
CA LEU A 182 6.34 -12.11 7.67
C LEU A 182 7.80 -11.75 7.42
N LEU A 183 8.15 -10.46 7.47
CA LEU A 183 9.52 -10.00 7.31
C LEU A 183 10.40 -10.47 8.48
N GLU A 184 9.89 -10.44 9.71
CA GLU A 184 10.59 -11.00 10.88
C GLU A 184 10.87 -12.50 10.71
N ILE A 185 9.89 -13.28 10.27
CA ILE A 185 10.08 -14.71 10.00
C ILE A 185 11.06 -14.92 8.85
N TYR A 186 10.95 -14.13 7.78
CA TYR A 186 11.84 -14.19 6.64
C TYR A 186 13.29 -13.99 7.07
N GLN A 187 13.59 -12.95 7.85
CA GLN A 187 14.93 -12.66 8.37
C GLN A 187 15.47 -13.84 9.20
N GLN A 188 14.69 -14.36 10.15
CA GLN A 188 15.08 -15.50 10.97
C GLN A 188 15.44 -16.74 10.14
N VAL A 189 14.68 -17.00 9.07
CA VAL A 189 14.94 -18.15 8.19
C VAL A 189 16.20 -17.94 7.36
N MET A 190 16.38 -16.74 6.79
CA MET A 190 17.56 -16.42 5.99
C MET A 190 18.85 -16.44 6.81
N GLU A 191 18.82 -15.95 8.06
CA GLU A 191 19.96 -16.01 8.99
C GLU A 191 20.49 -17.45 9.17
N ILE A 192 19.60 -18.45 9.14
CA ILE A 192 19.98 -19.86 9.26
C ILE A 192 20.53 -20.42 7.95
N THR A 193 19.99 -20.02 6.80
CA THR A 193 20.41 -20.53 5.49
C THR A 193 21.87 -20.18 5.15
N PHE A 194 22.40 -19.07 5.71
CA PHE A 194 23.78 -18.62 5.47
C PHE A 194 24.80 -19.14 6.49
N ILE A 195 24.42 -20.06 7.39
CA ILE A 195 25.32 -20.78 8.31
C ILE A 195 25.65 -22.16 7.74
#